data_AF-F9W742-F1
#
_entry.id   AF-F9W742-F1
#
_cell.length_a   1.000
_cell.length_b   1.000
_cell.length_c   1.000
_cell.angle_alpha   90.00
_cell.angle_beta   90.00
_cell.angle_gamma   90.00
#
_symmetry.space_group_name_H-M   'P 1'
#
loop_
_entity.id
_entity.type
_entity.pdbx_description
1 polymer ?
#
loop_
_entity_poly.entity_id
_entity_poly.type
_entity_poly.pdbx_seq_one_letter_code
_entity_poly.pdbx_strand_id
1 'polypeptide(L)'
;MSKGTHATPYALVLALLCVVHPLQVAVSAKEGPIASTKEYIIFPNERFQEGGQYLVSHGATERICREEGAILATDHSEATDAAINEVHSTLAHEQIIYSYLGGDATFSASDAQDAGSRCKEADNSTSIHCVYRWNRGLFDATTTNGIGEAFWRGSYRSIPGGSPMNDFPFRWIKDYPQHGFLYPISRRFDEEKERTWFDEPEDTGNEGAHAVRAERPIRFYVALCNIYVPTTSAPVPQPESDENASEELNGTNANETA
;
A
#
# COMPACT_ATOMS: atom_id res chain seq x y z
N MET A 1 32.66 70.13 -36.43
CA MET A 1 31.46 69.55 -37.08
C MET A 1 30.55 69.12 -35.93
N SER A 2 29.62 69.94 -35.41
CA SER A 2 28.23 70.20 -35.88
C SER A 2 27.56 68.90 -36.37
N LYS A 3 26.45 68.39 -35.81
CA LYS A 3 25.19 68.99 -35.28
C LYS A 3 24.68 68.09 -34.11
N GLY A 4 24.04 68.57 -33.04
CA GLY A 4 22.65 69.07 -32.99
C GLY A 4 21.65 67.89 -32.99
N THR A 5 20.56 67.78 -32.23
CA THR A 5 19.80 68.66 -31.32
C THR A 5 18.69 67.76 -30.73
N HIS A 6 18.48 67.82 -29.40
CA HIS A 6 17.25 67.60 -28.61
C HIS A 6 16.28 66.44 -28.92
N ALA A 7 16.00 65.62 -27.90
CA ALA A 7 14.68 65.59 -27.24
C ALA A 7 14.69 64.65 -26.03
N THR A 8 14.41 65.18 -24.85
CA THR A 8 13.74 64.44 -23.76
C THR A 8 12.29 64.96 -23.78
N PRO A 9 11.25 64.12 -23.57
CA PRO A 9 10.86 63.85 -22.19
C PRO A 9 10.22 62.46 -21.89
N TYR A 10 10.39 62.06 -20.62
CA TYR A 10 9.44 61.36 -19.75
C TYR A 10 8.90 59.95 -20.08
N ALA A 11 9.21 59.08 -19.12
CA ALA A 11 8.29 58.15 -18.45
C ALA A 11 7.77 56.94 -19.25
N LEU A 12 8.41 55.79 -19.00
CA LEU A 12 7.66 54.65 -18.47
C LEU A 12 8.61 53.70 -17.74
N VAL A 13 8.41 53.66 -16.42
CA VAL A 13 8.96 52.67 -15.50
C VAL A 13 8.39 51.31 -15.91
N LEU A 14 9.24 50.39 -16.32
CA LEU A 14 8.96 48.95 -16.30
C LEU A 14 10.18 48.27 -15.67
N ALA A 15 10.23 48.36 -14.34
CA ALA A 15 11.01 47.44 -13.54
C ALA A 15 10.40 46.05 -13.76
N LEU A 16 10.97 45.28 -14.70
CA LEU A 16 10.71 43.86 -14.79
C LEU A 16 11.33 43.23 -13.53
N LEU A 17 10.53 43.16 -12.47
CA LEU A 17 10.75 42.21 -11.39
C LEU A 17 10.78 40.83 -12.05
N CYS A 18 11.97 40.24 -12.13
CA CYS A 18 12.10 38.80 -12.25
C CYS A 18 11.44 38.20 -11.00
N VAL A 19 10.12 38.03 -11.07
CA VAL A 19 9.41 37.09 -10.23
C VAL A 19 9.96 35.74 -10.65
N VAL A 20 11.00 35.32 -9.95
CA VAL A 20 11.35 33.91 -9.78
C VAL A 20 10.05 33.28 -9.34
N HIS A 21 9.30 32.75 -10.30
CA HIS A 21 8.28 31.78 -10.00
C HIS A 21 9.09 30.57 -9.55
N PRO A 22 9.13 30.21 -8.25
CA PRO A 22 9.34 28.81 -7.97
C PRO A 22 8.21 28.12 -8.74
N LEU A 23 8.57 27.33 -9.74
CA LEU A 23 7.69 26.32 -10.27
C LEU A 23 7.45 25.38 -9.09
N GLN A 24 6.53 25.76 -8.22
CA GLN A 24 5.98 24.90 -7.21
C GLN A 24 5.23 23.86 -8.01
N VAL A 25 5.96 22.80 -8.38
CA VAL A 25 5.36 21.49 -8.52
C VAL A 25 4.74 21.26 -7.16
N ALA A 26 3.46 21.60 -7.04
CA ALA A 26 2.62 21.06 -6.02
C ALA A 26 2.61 19.56 -6.31
N VAL A 27 3.61 18.85 -5.76
CA VAL A 27 3.39 17.50 -5.32
C VAL A 27 2.29 17.67 -4.29
N SER A 28 1.05 17.53 -4.75
CA SER A 28 -0.01 17.07 -3.89
C SER A 28 0.55 15.75 -3.38
N ALA A 29 1.16 15.79 -2.20
CA ALA A 29 1.14 14.65 -1.31
C ALA A 29 -0.35 14.35 -1.22
N LYS A 30 -0.81 13.41 -2.05
CA LYS A 30 -2.07 12.75 -1.82
C LYS A 30 -1.87 12.25 -0.40
N GLU A 31 -2.56 12.86 0.56
CA GLU A 31 -2.60 12.31 1.90
C GLU A 31 -2.97 10.85 1.69
N GLY A 32 -1.99 9.97 1.91
CA GLY A 32 -2.22 8.54 1.88
C GLY A 32 -3.41 8.31 2.82
N PRO A 33 -4.34 7.43 2.46
CA PRO A 33 -5.55 7.26 3.24
C PRO A 33 -5.15 7.03 4.72
N ILE A 34 -5.55 7.96 5.60
CA ILE A 34 -5.31 7.88 7.04
C ILE A 34 -6.29 6.84 7.58
N ALA A 35 -6.00 5.57 7.34
CA ALA A 35 -6.70 4.48 7.99
C ALA A 35 -5.97 4.15 9.29
N SER A 36 -6.68 4.26 10.42
CA SER A 36 -6.18 3.68 11.66
C SER A 36 -6.38 2.16 11.57
N THR A 37 -5.31 1.41 11.28
CA THR A 37 -5.29 -0.04 11.49
C THR A 37 -5.40 -0.31 12.99
N LYS A 38 -6.61 -0.54 13.48
CA LYS A 38 -6.81 -1.11 14.81
C LYS A 38 -7.05 -2.60 14.63
N GLU A 39 -6.06 -3.37 15.06
CA GLU A 39 -6.03 -4.82 15.28
C GLU A 39 -5.42 -5.65 14.15
N TYR A 40 -4.23 -6.19 14.46
CA TYR A 40 -3.63 -7.34 13.77
C TYR A 40 -3.95 -8.59 14.58
N ILE A 41 -4.30 -9.67 13.91
CA ILE A 41 -4.53 -10.98 14.52
C ILE A 41 -3.47 -11.93 14.00
N ILE A 42 -2.91 -12.73 14.90
CA ILE A 42 -1.99 -13.81 14.55
C ILE A 42 -2.61 -15.14 14.92
N PHE A 43 -2.62 -16.04 13.96
CA PHE A 43 -3.05 -17.41 14.16
C PHE A 43 -1.84 -18.32 14.14
N PRO A 44 -1.73 -19.23 15.12
CA PRO A 44 -0.61 -20.14 15.16
C PRO A 44 -0.71 -21.15 14.01
N ASN A 45 0.37 -21.87 13.81
CA ASN A 45 0.57 -22.73 12.66
C ASN A 45 -0.61 -23.69 12.44
N GLU A 46 -1.20 -24.24 13.50
CA GLU A 46 -2.25 -25.27 13.47
C GLU A 46 -3.49 -24.87 12.66
N ARG A 47 -3.75 -23.58 12.43
CA ARG A 47 -4.86 -23.14 11.57
C ARG A 47 -4.67 -23.49 10.09
N PHE A 48 -3.45 -23.86 9.67
CA PHE A 48 -3.16 -24.40 8.33
C PHE A 48 -3.51 -25.89 8.17
N GLN A 49 -3.90 -26.58 9.25
CA GLN A 49 -4.36 -27.96 9.18
C GLN A 49 -5.83 -27.99 8.70
N GLU A 50 -6.07 -28.48 7.49
CA GLU A 50 -7.42 -28.61 6.92
C GLU A 50 -7.58 -29.98 6.26
N GLY A 51 -8.66 -30.71 6.59
CA GLY A 51 -8.98 -31.98 5.92
C GLY A 51 -7.91 -33.08 6.01
N GLY A 52 -7.03 -33.01 7.02
CA GLY A 52 -5.91 -33.96 7.19
C GLY A 52 -4.64 -33.60 6.40
N GLN A 53 -4.63 -32.46 5.69
CA GLN A 53 -3.45 -31.95 4.98
C GLN A 53 -2.96 -30.64 5.62
N TYR A 54 -1.63 -30.45 5.57
CA TYR A 54 -0.97 -29.22 5.99
C TYR A 54 -0.70 -28.37 4.76
N LEU A 55 -1.37 -27.23 4.61
CA LEU A 55 -1.15 -26.34 3.46
C LEU A 55 -0.80 -24.94 3.93
N VAL A 56 0.46 -24.58 3.75
CA VAL A 56 0.98 -23.23 4.02
C VAL A 56 1.21 -22.52 2.69
N SER A 57 0.34 -21.55 2.40
CA SER A 57 0.39 -20.69 1.20
C SER A 57 -0.23 -19.33 1.50
N HIS A 58 -0.01 -18.36 0.61
CA HIS A 58 -0.67 -17.06 0.61
C HIS A 58 -2.19 -17.25 0.54
N GLY A 59 -2.68 -18.11 -0.36
CA GLY A 59 -4.11 -18.42 -0.49
C GLY A 59 -4.73 -19.06 0.76
N ALA A 60 -4.01 -19.96 1.44
CA ALA A 60 -4.47 -20.54 2.71
C ALA A 60 -4.52 -19.49 3.83
N THR A 61 -3.51 -18.60 3.88
CA THR A 61 -3.49 -17.46 4.80
C THR A 61 -4.69 -16.54 4.55
N GLU A 62 -5.03 -16.30 3.28
CA GLU A 62 -6.18 -15.48 2.90
C GLU A 62 -7.48 -16.08 3.37
N ARG A 63 -7.67 -17.39 3.18
CA ARG A 63 -8.85 -18.09 3.69
C ARG A 63 -8.97 -17.94 5.21
N ILE A 64 -7.89 -18.19 5.96
CA ILE A 64 -7.87 -18.09 7.42
C ILE A 64 -8.26 -16.68 7.87
N CYS A 65 -7.70 -15.63 7.27
CA CYS A 65 -8.05 -14.26 7.62
C CYS A 65 -9.52 -13.95 7.30
N ARG A 66 -10.02 -14.40 6.15
CA ARG A 66 -11.41 -14.14 5.74
C ARG A 66 -12.46 -14.83 6.61
N GLU A 67 -12.16 -16.00 7.17
CA GLU A 67 -13.03 -16.68 8.15
C GLU A 67 -13.32 -15.81 9.39
N GLU A 68 -12.42 -14.88 9.68
CA GLU A 68 -12.46 -14.01 10.86
C GLU A 68 -12.89 -12.57 10.50
N GLY A 69 -13.38 -12.37 9.27
CA GLY A 69 -13.74 -11.04 8.77
C GLY A 69 -12.54 -10.11 8.55
N ALA A 70 -11.33 -10.66 8.44
CA ALA A 70 -10.08 -9.94 8.26
C ALA A 70 -9.48 -10.16 6.85
N ILE A 71 -8.37 -9.47 6.58
CA ILE A 71 -7.56 -9.60 5.36
C ILE A 71 -6.10 -9.90 5.72
N LEU A 72 -5.24 -10.25 4.76
CA LEU A 72 -3.81 -10.34 5.04
C LEU A 72 -3.25 -8.96 5.45
N ALA A 73 -2.28 -9.00 6.36
CA ALA A 73 -1.62 -7.80 6.83
C ALA A 73 -0.75 -7.13 5.74
N THR A 74 -0.87 -5.81 5.60
CA THR A 74 0.01 -5.00 4.74
C THR A 74 1.05 -4.28 5.59
N ASP A 75 2.31 -4.33 5.16
CA ASP A 75 3.43 -3.72 5.89
C ASP A 75 3.93 -2.46 5.17
N HIS A 76 3.09 -1.44 5.12
CA HIS A 76 3.29 -0.28 4.23
C HIS A 76 3.90 0.95 4.92
N SER A 77 4.20 0.90 6.22
CA SER A 77 4.77 2.03 6.97
C SER A 77 5.55 1.55 8.20
N GLU A 78 6.33 2.46 8.81
CA GLU A 78 6.96 2.18 10.11
C GLU A 78 5.94 1.80 11.20
N ALA A 79 4.75 2.39 11.16
CA ALA A 79 3.69 2.10 12.14
C ALA A 79 3.12 0.69 11.96
N THR A 80 2.90 0.24 10.72
CA THR A 80 2.45 -1.13 10.46
C THR A 80 3.54 -2.14 10.80
N ASP A 81 4.80 -1.83 10.50
CA ASP A 81 5.91 -2.72 10.84
C ASP A 81 6.02 -2.91 12.35
N ALA A 82 5.98 -1.81 13.11
CA ALA A 82 6.02 -1.86 14.57
C ALA A 82 4.86 -2.69 15.15
N ALA A 83 3.64 -2.51 14.64
CA ALA A 83 2.47 -3.26 15.09
C ALA A 83 2.56 -4.76 14.76
N ILE A 84 3.01 -5.11 13.55
CA ILE A 84 3.21 -6.52 13.19
C ILE A 84 4.33 -7.13 14.03
N ASN A 85 5.41 -6.38 14.28
CA ASN A 85 6.51 -6.83 15.12
C ASN A 85 6.05 -7.06 16.57
N GLU A 86 5.19 -6.21 17.12
CA GLU A 86 4.58 -6.40 18.43
C GLU A 86 3.76 -7.69 18.48
N VAL A 87 2.89 -7.93 17.50
CA VAL A 87 2.06 -9.13 17.46
C VAL A 87 2.90 -10.40 17.26
N HIS A 88 3.90 -10.40 16.39
CA HIS A 88 4.86 -11.50 16.27
C HIS A 88 5.61 -11.76 17.59
N SER A 89 5.89 -10.72 18.40
CA SER A 89 6.55 -10.89 19.70
C SER A 89 5.73 -11.69 20.71
N THR A 90 4.41 -11.80 20.53
CA THR A 90 3.56 -12.64 21.40
C THR A 90 3.88 -14.12 21.27
N LEU A 91 4.50 -14.52 20.16
CA LEU A 91 5.01 -15.87 19.91
C LEU A 91 6.50 -15.98 20.25
N ALA A 92 6.99 -15.26 21.27
CA ALA A 92 8.41 -15.19 21.66
C ALA A 92 9.10 -16.53 21.97
N HIS A 93 8.36 -17.64 22.04
CA HIS A 93 8.94 -18.99 22.17
C HIS A 93 9.40 -19.57 20.83
N GLU A 94 8.94 -19.01 19.71
CA GLU A 94 9.37 -19.38 18.37
C GLU A 94 10.64 -18.61 17.98
N GLN A 95 11.70 -19.35 17.67
CA GLN A 95 12.98 -18.78 17.22
C GLN A 95 12.79 -18.00 15.91
N ILE A 96 11.90 -18.48 15.05
CA ILE A 96 11.65 -17.91 13.74
C ILE A 96 10.16 -17.97 13.40
N ILE A 97 9.65 -16.88 12.84
CA ILE A 97 8.26 -16.74 12.44
C ILE A 97 8.22 -16.26 11.00
N TYR A 98 7.40 -16.94 10.19
CA TYR A 98 7.11 -16.57 8.81
C TYR A 98 5.63 -16.24 8.65
N SER A 99 5.31 -15.18 7.92
CA SER A 99 3.92 -14.85 7.59
C SER A 99 3.82 -14.21 6.21
N TYR A 100 2.87 -14.70 5.39
CA TYR A 100 2.56 -14.07 4.11
C TYR A 100 2.00 -12.67 4.34
N LEU A 101 2.47 -11.69 3.58
CA LEU A 101 1.94 -10.33 3.59
C LEU A 101 0.88 -10.15 2.51
N GLY A 102 -0.02 -9.18 2.69
CA GLY A 102 -1.17 -8.93 1.81
C GLY A 102 -0.85 -8.12 0.56
N GLY A 103 0.40 -8.11 0.11
CA GLY A 103 0.79 -7.53 -1.16
C GLY A 103 1.33 -8.62 -2.08
N ASP A 104 1.25 -8.44 -3.40
CA ASP A 104 1.68 -9.46 -4.35
C ASP A 104 2.03 -8.87 -5.72
N ALA A 105 2.61 -9.69 -6.59
CA ALA A 105 2.90 -9.37 -8.00
C ALA A 105 1.98 -10.12 -8.99
N THR A 106 0.86 -10.67 -8.54
CA THR A 106 -0.01 -11.54 -9.36
C THR A 106 -0.64 -10.79 -10.54
N PHE A 107 -0.99 -9.51 -10.36
CA PHE A 107 -1.51 -8.68 -11.46
C PHE A 107 -0.51 -8.57 -12.62
N SER A 108 0.78 -8.38 -12.32
CA SER A 108 1.87 -8.38 -13.30
C SER A 108 2.05 -9.73 -13.99
N ALA A 109 1.70 -10.83 -13.32
CA ALA A 109 1.79 -12.18 -13.87
C ALA A 109 0.52 -12.64 -14.62
N SER A 110 -0.57 -11.89 -14.49
CA SER A 110 -1.88 -12.28 -15.01
C SER A 110 -2.01 -12.10 -16.53
N ASP A 111 -3.08 -12.70 -17.08
CA ASP A 111 -3.47 -12.53 -18.48
C ASP A 111 -3.90 -11.11 -18.86
N ALA A 112 -4.08 -10.22 -17.87
CA ALA A 112 -4.35 -8.81 -18.13
C ALA A 112 -3.12 -8.05 -18.69
N GLN A 113 -1.92 -8.63 -18.59
CA GLN A 113 -0.70 -8.08 -19.18
C GLN A 113 -0.47 -8.64 -20.59
N ASP A 114 0.07 -7.78 -21.45
CA ASP A 114 0.60 -8.18 -22.77
C ASP A 114 1.68 -9.26 -22.60
N ALA A 115 1.70 -10.24 -23.50
CA ALA A 115 2.61 -11.39 -23.40
C ALA A 115 4.10 -11.00 -23.32
N GLY A 116 4.48 -9.88 -23.94
CA GLY A 116 5.85 -9.35 -23.93
C GLY A 116 6.23 -8.54 -22.68
N SER A 117 5.25 -8.20 -21.83
CA SER A 117 5.46 -7.41 -20.61
C SER A 117 4.92 -8.12 -19.37
N ARG A 118 4.67 -9.42 -19.48
CA ARG A 118 4.11 -10.24 -18.40
C ARG A 118 5.24 -10.76 -17.51
N CYS A 119 5.07 -10.61 -16.20
CA CYS A 119 5.89 -11.28 -15.21
C CYS A 119 5.65 -12.79 -15.28
N LYS A 120 6.72 -13.58 -15.23
CA LYS A 120 6.63 -15.03 -15.05
C LYS A 120 7.33 -15.39 -13.75
N GLU A 121 6.61 -16.12 -12.92
CA GLU A 121 7.13 -16.63 -11.66
C GLU A 121 8.38 -17.47 -11.89
N ALA A 122 9.39 -17.29 -11.04
CA ALA A 122 10.69 -17.96 -11.11
C ALA A 122 11.45 -17.79 -12.45
N ASP A 123 11.11 -16.77 -13.25
CA ASP A 123 11.79 -16.46 -14.52
C ASP A 123 12.51 -15.11 -14.45
N ASN A 124 13.83 -15.19 -14.25
CA ASN A 124 14.71 -14.02 -14.19
C ASN A 124 14.62 -13.13 -15.44
N SER A 125 14.36 -13.69 -16.62
CA SER A 125 14.29 -12.91 -17.87
C SER A 125 13.09 -11.95 -17.90
N THR A 126 12.04 -12.25 -17.17
CA THR A 126 10.82 -11.43 -17.07
C THR A 126 10.71 -10.66 -15.76
N SER A 127 11.72 -10.80 -14.88
CA SER A 127 11.77 -10.22 -13.54
C SER A 127 11.39 -8.75 -13.50
N ILE A 128 11.88 -7.96 -14.46
CA ILE A 128 11.64 -6.51 -14.53
C ILE A 128 10.16 -6.13 -14.68
N HIS A 129 9.34 -7.06 -15.17
CA HIS A 129 7.89 -6.89 -15.33
C HIS A 129 7.10 -7.21 -14.06
N CYS A 130 7.73 -7.85 -13.06
CA CYS A 130 7.12 -8.17 -11.79
C CYS A 130 7.07 -6.93 -10.91
N VAL A 131 5.86 -6.40 -10.68
CA VAL A 131 5.62 -5.25 -9.81
C VAL A 131 4.79 -5.71 -8.64
N TYR A 132 5.37 -5.67 -7.44
CA TYR A 132 4.69 -6.00 -6.21
C TYR A 132 3.86 -4.81 -5.74
N ARG A 133 2.64 -5.09 -5.30
CA ARG A 133 1.64 -4.09 -4.92
C ARG A 133 1.02 -4.42 -3.60
N TRP A 134 0.80 -3.42 -2.76
CA TRP A 134 -0.21 -3.52 -1.72
C TRP A 134 -1.56 -3.36 -2.40
N ASN A 135 -2.39 -4.39 -2.34
CA ASN A 135 -3.59 -4.52 -3.17
C ASN A 135 -4.77 -5.14 -2.40
N ARG A 136 -4.77 -4.98 -1.08
CA ARG A 136 -5.80 -5.46 -0.15
C ARG A 136 -6.20 -4.35 0.81
N GLY A 137 -7.48 -4.32 1.20
CA GLY A 137 -8.01 -3.42 2.23
C GLY A 137 -7.86 -1.95 1.87
N LEU A 138 -6.99 -1.26 2.62
CA LEU A 138 -6.68 0.16 2.39
C LEU A 138 -6.31 0.47 0.94
N PHE A 139 -5.71 -0.50 0.24
CA PHE A 139 -5.20 -0.34 -1.11
C PHE A 139 -6.12 -0.90 -2.21
N ASP A 140 -7.26 -1.49 -1.85
CA ASP A 140 -8.21 -2.02 -2.84
C ASP A 140 -8.75 -0.91 -3.77
N ALA A 141 -8.85 0.32 -3.25
CA ALA A 141 -9.48 1.45 -3.94
C ALA A 141 -8.50 2.59 -4.31
N THR A 142 -7.19 2.44 -4.11
CA THR A 142 -6.24 3.57 -4.20
C THR A 142 -5.87 3.95 -5.63
N THR A 143 -5.94 3.00 -6.57
CA THR A 143 -5.74 3.24 -8.00
C THR A 143 -7.07 3.23 -8.75
N THR A 144 -7.15 3.99 -9.85
CA THR A 144 -8.36 4.09 -10.70
C THR A 144 -8.90 2.74 -11.16
N ASN A 145 -8.02 1.73 -11.25
CA ASN A 145 -8.36 0.38 -11.70
C ASN A 145 -8.43 -0.64 -10.55
N GLY A 146 -8.31 -0.22 -9.28
CA GLY A 146 -8.37 -1.10 -8.12
C GLY A 146 -7.24 -2.14 -8.05
N ILE A 147 -6.08 -1.84 -8.62
CA ILE A 147 -4.93 -2.77 -8.69
C ILE A 147 -3.95 -2.62 -7.51
N GLY A 148 -4.20 -1.68 -6.60
CA GLY A 148 -3.29 -1.37 -5.50
C GLY A 148 -2.07 -0.53 -5.83
N GLU A 149 -1.34 -0.13 -4.78
CA GLU A 149 -0.15 0.73 -4.86
C GLU A 149 1.13 -0.10 -5.01
N ALA A 150 1.97 0.26 -5.98
CA ALA A 150 3.24 -0.42 -6.19
C ALA A 150 4.25 -0.06 -5.09
N PHE A 151 4.93 -1.06 -4.54
CA PHE A 151 6.01 -0.83 -3.56
C PHE A 151 7.38 -1.33 -4.03
N TRP A 152 7.42 -2.23 -5.01
CA TRP A 152 8.68 -2.77 -5.52
C TRP A 152 8.55 -3.25 -6.97
N ARG A 153 9.62 -3.07 -7.75
CA ARG A 153 9.77 -3.63 -9.10
C ARG A 153 10.96 -4.60 -9.15
N GLY A 154 10.79 -5.72 -9.84
CA GLY A 154 11.81 -6.74 -10.06
C GLY A 154 11.65 -7.92 -9.12
N SER A 155 11.42 -9.13 -9.62
CA SER A 155 11.35 -10.35 -8.77
C SER A 155 12.73 -10.95 -8.44
N TYR A 156 13.80 -10.31 -8.93
CA TYR A 156 15.20 -10.59 -8.58
C TYR A 156 15.91 -9.26 -8.32
N ARG A 157 16.53 -9.07 -7.15
CA ARG A 157 17.18 -7.83 -6.72
C ARG A 157 18.30 -7.40 -7.66
N SER A 158 19.02 -8.36 -8.22
CA SER A 158 20.14 -8.13 -9.12
C SER A 158 19.73 -7.69 -10.52
N ILE A 159 18.43 -7.65 -10.85
CA ILE A 159 17.97 -7.26 -12.18
C ILE A 159 18.18 -5.76 -12.42
N PRO A 160 18.73 -5.35 -13.57
CA PRO A 160 18.77 -3.93 -13.95
C PRO A 160 17.35 -3.33 -13.98
N GLY A 161 17.17 -2.20 -13.29
CA GLY A 161 15.89 -1.51 -13.19
C GLY A 161 14.96 -2.01 -12.08
N GLY A 162 15.37 -3.02 -11.31
CA GLY A 162 14.69 -3.36 -10.06
C GLY A 162 14.89 -2.26 -9.01
N SER A 163 13.82 -1.81 -8.37
CA SER A 163 13.87 -0.70 -7.42
C SER A 163 12.64 -0.61 -6.51
N PRO A 164 12.75 0.08 -5.36
CA PRO A 164 11.58 0.53 -4.59
C PRO A 164 10.66 1.41 -5.44
N MET A 165 9.38 1.45 -5.07
CA MET A 165 8.36 2.30 -5.70
C MET A 165 7.54 3.03 -4.62
N ASN A 166 7.02 4.21 -4.97
CA ASN A 166 6.08 5.00 -4.15
C ASN A 166 6.52 5.26 -2.69
N ASP A 167 7.82 5.43 -2.45
CA ASP A 167 8.42 5.79 -1.15
C ASP A 167 8.04 4.88 0.04
N PHE A 168 7.62 3.64 -0.23
CA PHE A 168 7.40 2.64 0.81
C PHE A 168 8.72 2.18 1.44
N PRO A 169 8.72 1.78 2.73
CA PRO A 169 9.91 1.24 3.37
C PRO A 169 10.46 0.03 2.60
N PHE A 170 11.78 0.03 2.35
CA PHE A 170 12.46 -1.12 1.77
C PHE A 170 12.89 -2.08 2.88
N ARG A 171 12.21 -3.22 2.99
CA ARG A 171 12.47 -4.21 4.06
C ARG A 171 12.90 -5.58 3.55
N TRP A 172 13.12 -5.73 2.24
CA TRP A 172 13.70 -6.97 1.71
C TRP A 172 15.04 -7.26 2.39
N ILE A 173 15.22 -8.49 2.88
CA ILE A 173 16.53 -8.93 3.36
C ILE A 173 17.57 -8.77 2.25
N LYS A 174 18.84 -8.65 2.64
CA LYS A 174 19.98 -8.66 1.72
C LYS A 174 19.79 -9.70 0.61
N ASP A 175 20.02 -9.28 -0.63
CA ASP A 175 19.92 -10.07 -1.86
C ASP A 175 18.49 -10.44 -2.33
N TYR A 176 17.45 -10.07 -1.57
CA TYR A 176 16.05 -10.29 -1.94
C TYR A 176 15.37 -9.08 -2.63
N PRO A 177 14.31 -9.31 -3.43
CA PRO A 177 13.77 -10.63 -3.80
C PRO A 177 14.78 -11.44 -4.63
N GLN A 178 14.86 -12.75 -4.42
CA GLN A 178 15.93 -13.61 -4.93
C GLN A 178 15.41 -14.73 -5.83
N HIS A 179 14.18 -15.16 -5.64
CA HIS A 179 13.71 -16.43 -6.18
C HIS A 179 12.65 -16.28 -7.28
N GLY A 180 12.20 -15.06 -7.55
CA GLY A 180 11.25 -14.79 -8.62
C GLY A 180 9.80 -15.04 -8.21
N PHE A 181 9.50 -15.21 -6.93
CA PHE A 181 8.16 -15.58 -6.44
C PHE A 181 7.29 -14.38 -6.15
N LEU A 182 5.98 -14.53 -6.37
CA LEU A 182 5.05 -13.41 -6.46
C LEU A 182 4.56 -12.88 -5.11
N TYR A 183 4.78 -13.62 -4.04
CA TYR A 183 4.26 -13.30 -2.70
C TYR A 183 5.40 -12.96 -1.74
N PRO A 184 5.42 -11.74 -1.17
CA PRO A 184 6.32 -11.35 -0.11
C PRO A 184 5.91 -12.02 1.20
N ILE A 185 6.91 -12.49 1.92
CA ILE A 185 6.79 -13.15 3.22
C ILE A 185 7.58 -12.33 4.22
N SER A 186 6.97 -12.02 5.36
CA SER A 186 7.69 -11.50 6.50
C SER A 186 8.46 -12.62 7.20
N ARG A 187 9.71 -12.34 7.54
CA ARG A 187 10.48 -13.08 8.55
C ARG A 187 10.65 -12.22 9.79
N ARG A 188 10.45 -12.83 10.95
CA ARG A 188 11.03 -12.40 12.22
C ARG A 188 11.93 -13.50 12.77
N PHE A 189 13.17 -13.14 13.11
CA PHE A 189 14.07 -14.00 13.87
C PHE A 189 14.23 -13.38 15.27
N ASP A 190 14.19 -14.19 16.33
CA ASP A 190 14.21 -13.71 17.71
C ASP A 190 15.50 -12.96 18.10
N GLU A 191 16.64 -13.35 17.52
CA GLU A 191 17.92 -12.67 17.67
C GLU A 191 18.01 -11.34 16.88
N GLU A 192 17.09 -11.11 15.94
CA GLU A 192 17.04 -9.90 15.11
C GLU A 192 16.05 -8.87 15.68
N LYS A 193 16.48 -7.60 15.72
CA LYS A 193 15.61 -6.49 16.18
C LYS A 193 14.54 -6.12 15.17
N GLU A 194 14.80 -6.38 13.90
CA GLU A 194 14.02 -5.89 12.77
C GLU A 194 13.44 -7.06 11.98
N ARG A 195 12.18 -6.93 11.55
CA ARG A 195 11.60 -7.86 10.59
C ARG A 195 12.07 -7.52 9.19
N THR A 196 12.16 -8.54 8.36
CA THR A 196 12.52 -8.39 6.95
C THR A 196 11.52 -9.11 6.05
N TRP A 197 11.56 -8.79 4.76
CA TRP A 197 10.77 -9.45 3.72
C TRP A 197 11.66 -10.34 2.88
N PHE A 198 11.10 -11.41 2.36
CA PHE A 198 11.75 -12.32 1.42
C PHE A 198 10.68 -12.99 0.55
N ASP A 199 11.05 -13.55 -0.59
CA ASP A 199 10.15 -14.26 -1.51
C ASP A 199 10.56 -15.72 -1.56
N GLU A 200 9.60 -16.63 -1.55
CA GLU A 200 9.86 -18.05 -1.58
C GLU A 200 8.78 -18.82 -2.32
N PRO A 201 9.10 -20.05 -2.77
CA PRO A 201 8.13 -20.88 -3.42
C PRO A 201 6.97 -21.24 -2.49
N GLU A 202 5.77 -21.18 -3.05
CA GLU A 202 4.64 -21.93 -2.50
C GLU A 202 4.79 -23.42 -2.79
N ASP A 203 4.10 -24.27 -2.01
CA ASP A 203 4.06 -25.72 -2.26
C ASP A 203 3.16 -26.05 -3.45
N THR A 204 3.65 -25.73 -4.65
CA THR A 204 2.93 -25.92 -5.91
C THR A 204 3.28 -27.25 -6.60
N GLY A 205 4.01 -28.14 -5.92
CA GLY A 205 4.51 -29.40 -6.50
C GLY A 205 5.65 -29.20 -7.52
N ASN A 206 6.30 -28.04 -7.52
CA ASN A 206 7.45 -27.73 -8.37
C ASN A 206 8.77 -28.25 -7.74
N GLU A 207 9.60 -28.98 -8.48
CA GLU A 207 10.89 -29.51 -7.97
C GLU A 207 11.83 -28.40 -7.45
N GLY A 208 11.85 -27.22 -8.08
CA GLY A 208 12.62 -26.06 -7.62
C GLY A 208 12.07 -25.47 -6.31
N ALA A 209 10.76 -25.59 -6.09
CA ALA A 209 10.12 -25.18 -4.84
C ALA A 209 10.52 -26.08 -3.66
N HIS A 210 10.63 -27.40 -3.90
CA HIS A 210 11.02 -28.37 -2.88
C HIS A 210 12.46 -28.18 -2.39
N ALA A 211 13.40 -27.82 -3.26
CA ALA A 211 14.79 -27.56 -2.88
C ALA A 211 14.94 -26.34 -1.97
N VAL A 212 14.23 -25.25 -2.27
CA VAL A 212 14.26 -24.01 -1.46
C VAL A 212 13.56 -24.22 -0.12
N ARG A 213 12.43 -24.96 -0.09
CA ARG A 213 11.70 -25.21 1.17
C ARG A 213 12.35 -26.20 2.12
N ALA A 214 13.28 -27.05 1.67
CA ALA A 214 13.97 -28.01 2.55
C ALA A 214 14.69 -27.31 3.73
N GLU A 215 15.04 -26.04 3.58
CA GLU A 215 15.70 -25.22 4.58
C GLU A 215 14.74 -24.50 5.54
N ARG A 216 13.42 -24.50 5.27
CA ARG A 216 12.41 -23.76 6.05
C ARG A 216 11.23 -24.62 6.49
N PRO A 217 11.23 -25.11 7.73
CA PRO A 217 10.14 -25.91 8.26
C PRO A 217 8.82 -25.13 8.25
N ILE A 218 7.79 -25.73 7.62
CA ILE A 218 6.43 -25.17 7.56
C ILE A 218 5.82 -24.88 8.93
N ARG A 219 6.34 -25.50 9.99
CA ARG A 219 5.88 -25.32 11.38
C ARG A 219 6.02 -23.89 11.91
N PHE A 220 6.92 -23.12 11.31
CA PHE A 220 7.21 -21.74 11.72
C PHE A 220 6.33 -20.70 11.03
N TYR A 221 5.42 -21.13 10.15
CA TYR A 221 4.48 -20.24 9.50
C TYR A 221 3.26 -19.96 10.38
N VAL A 222 2.86 -18.69 10.42
CA VAL A 222 1.68 -18.20 11.12
C VAL A 222 0.81 -17.42 10.13
N ALA A 223 -0.51 -17.43 10.33
CA ALA A 223 -1.37 -16.55 9.54
C ALA A 223 -1.47 -15.20 10.23
N LEU A 224 -1.04 -14.15 9.51
CA LEU A 224 -1.04 -12.77 9.98
C LEU A 224 -2.12 -11.98 9.26
N CYS A 225 -3.11 -11.55 10.02
CA CYS A 225 -4.30 -10.89 9.52
C CYS A 225 -4.38 -9.45 10.03
N ASN A 226 -5.05 -8.60 9.28
CA ASN A 226 -5.39 -7.24 9.65
C ASN A 226 -6.92 -7.09 9.62
N ILE A 227 -7.49 -6.59 10.72
CA ILE A 227 -8.90 -6.19 10.75
C ILE A 227 -8.98 -4.79 10.15
N TYR A 228 -9.59 -4.70 8.98
CA TYR A 228 -9.88 -3.41 8.37
C TYR A 228 -11.27 -2.95 8.80
N VAL A 229 -11.33 -1.87 9.57
CA VAL A 229 -12.59 -1.15 9.81
C VAL A 229 -12.63 0.02 8.83
N PRO A 230 -13.52 0.02 7.82
CA PRO A 230 -13.70 1.18 6.97
C PRO A 230 -14.09 2.35 7.85
N THR A 231 -13.29 3.42 7.85
CA THR A 231 -13.71 4.65 8.49
C THR A 231 -14.85 5.18 7.63
N THR A 232 -16.07 5.08 8.14
CA THR A 232 -17.20 5.81 7.56
C THR A 232 -16.79 7.27 7.58
N SER A 233 -16.71 7.88 6.39
CA SER A 233 -16.49 9.32 6.29
C SER A 233 -17.45 10.01 7.25
N ALA A 234 -16.92 10.93 8.07
CA ALA A 234 -17.74 11.72 8.97
C ALA A 234 -18.94 12.29 8.20
N PRO A 235 -20.14 12.38 8.82
CA PRO A 235 -21.30 12.93 8.15
C PRO A 235 -20.94 14.29 7.54
N VAL A 236 -21.15 14.44 6.24
CA VAL A 236 -21.04 15.75 5.57
C VAL A 236 -21.93 16.71 6.36
N PRO A 237 -21.41 17.85 6.87
CA PRO A 237 -22.27 18.86 7.46
C PRO A 237 -23.29 19.26 6.40
N GLN A 238 -24.58 18.97 6.65
CA GLN A 238 -25.63 19.52 5.81
C GLN A 238 -25.54 21.04 5.91
N PRO A 239 -25.57 21.79 4.79
CA PRO A 239 -25.66 23.23 4.87
C PRO A 239 -26.96 23.58 5.60
N GLU A 240 -26.84 24.40 6.64
CA GLU A 240 -27.98 25.02 7.31
C GLU A 240 -28.84 25.69 6.24
N SER A 241 -30.11 25.33 6.19
CA SER A 241 -31.09 26.02 5.37
C SER A 241 -31.25 27.43 5.91
N ASP A 242 -30.75 28.42 5.17
CA ASP A 242 -31.04 29.84 5.37
C ASP A 242 -32.54 30.10 5.11
N GLU A 243 -33.38 29.83 6.11
CA GLU A 243 -34.71 30.44 6.22
C GLU A 243 -34.53 31.88 6.70
N ASN A 244 -34.24 32.82 5.79
CA ASN A 244 -34.75 34.19 5.89
C ASN A 244 -34.46 35.03 4.63
N ALA A 245 -35.36 34.93 3.67
CA ALA A 245 -35.75 36.02 2.76
C ALA A 245 -37.07 35.59 2.13
N SER A 246 -38.24 36.00 2.62
CA SER A 246 -38.99 37.22 2.29
C SER A 246 -40.38 36.93 2.93
N GLU A 247 -41.11 37.78 3.66
CA GLU A 247 -41.63 39.10 3.37
C GLU A 247 -42.27 39.61 4.68
N GLU A 248 -41.90 40.81 5.13
CA GLU A 248 -42.82 41.63 5.93
C GLU A 248 -43.96 42.09 5.01
N LEU A 249 -45.19 41.69 5.32
CA LEU A 249 -46.37 42.49 5.00
C LEU A 249 -47.20 42.64 6.28
N ASN A 250 -46.83 43.68 7.01
CA ASN A 250 -47.55 44.19 8.15
C ASN A 250 -48.88 44.81 7.66
N GLY A 251 -49.98 44.36 8.23
CA GLY A 251 -51.33 44.82 7.89
C GLY A 251 -52.31 44.53 9.01
N THR A 252 -52.13 45.24 10.13
CA THR A 252 -53.04 45.32 11.26
C THR A 252 -54.46 45.67 10.80
N ASN A 253 -55.48 44.99 11.33
CA ASN A 253 -56.66 45.68 11.86
C ASN A 253 -57.36 44.82 12.91
N ALA A 254 -57.57 45.46 14.06
CA ALA A 254 -58.17 44.92 15.26
C ALA A 254 -59.69 44.76 15.12
N ASN A 255 -60.21 43.90 16.00
CA ASN A 255 -61.62 43.73 16.39
C ASN A 255 -62.47 45.02 16.36
N GLU A 256 -63.75 44.90 16.01
CA GLU A 256 -64.86 44.99 16.98
C GLU A 256 -66.25 44.72 16.34
N THR A 257 -66.95 43.76 16.97
CA THR A 257 -68.40 43.70 17.30
C THR A 257 -69.53 43.85 16.26
N ALA A 258 -70.48 42.88 16.39
CA ALA A 258 -71.91 42.89 16.02
C ALA A 258 -72.31 42.64 14.55
#